data_AF-A0A947S1Y6-F1
#
_entry.id   AF-A0A947S1Y6-F1
#
_cell.length_a   1.000
_cell.length_b   1.000
_cell.length_c   1.000
_cell.angle_alpha   90.00
_cell.angle_beta   90.00
_cell.angle_gamma   90.00
#
_symmetry.space_group_name_H-M   'P 1'
#
loop_
_entity.id
_entity.type
_entity.pdbx_description
1 polymer ?
#
loop_
_entity_poly.entity_id
_entity_poly.type
_entity_poly.pdbx_seq_one_letter_code
_entity_poly.pdbx_strand_id
1 'polypeptide(L)'
;MAIFIKKLTIQNYKCFENEPINLGVPDGNRGSGLNILIGENGNGKTSILEAINYLTLNSFSAENKLSISDFLDFKKEITIEGETDEFSCGSSIDAYKFNSWSFKAKGIEFTAKTRDTKERGKLLSSPFQINNHFKILQDQYEKADGSNPIDKGGSIKNIDGRDKLFGNARINDNDELNIFFFDKNRTRQIATGNYKTTFEKICDDLNWNFIKNLDEENIGKIIQNITGEYFKNIDEITNKNVGKKTAKELKDFFGKDEFEKIKIEPLNLLHPFSNSFFALRDDNALSQINVRDLGSGVEVILTLLILKNIAGASKGSIVYLIDEPELHLHPKAQDKLLDLLLEESKDKQIVISTHSPYLFKGAISQNAKLLLFTRDETNKIIISDARDKGWGLFPNWSPSWGEINFFAYDMPTVEFHDELYGYLHELFISKASDQNDADNRGKQTVFEKNYLQTKISATKKWTPEFGGIAKNEENATLPTFIRNKTHHPENKTMQTVSFSDGDLINSIEKLIKLIKNP
;
A
#
# COMPACT_ATOMS: atom_id res chain seq x y z
N MET A 1 -0.67 -0.81 25.25
CA MET A 1 -0.71 -2.06 24.44
C MET A 1 -0.94 -1.62 23.00
N ALA A 2 -0.11 -2.03 22.05
CA ALA A 2 -0.19 -1.48 20.69
C ALA A 2 -1.54 -1.80 20.03
N ILE A 3 -2.13 -0.81 19.38
CA ILE A 3 -3.42 -0.87 18.70
C ILE A 3 -3.15 -1.08 17.20
N PHE A 4 -3.46 -2.28 16.71
CA PHE A 4 -3.39 -2.62 15.29
C PHE A 4 -4.72 -3.20 14.81
N ILE A 5 -5.02 -3.00 13.52
CA ILE A 5 -6.27 -3.44 12.92
C ILE A 5 -6.12 -4.92 12.55
N LYS A 6 -6.78 -5.81 13.29
CA LYS A 6 -6.73 -7.27 13.08
C LYS A 6 -7.73 -7.73 12.03
N LYS A 7 -8.88 -7.06 11.97
CA LYS A 7 -9.95 -7.39 11.03
C LYS A 7 -10.61 -6.12 10.53
N LEU A 8 -10.88 -6.09 9.24
CA LEU A 8 -11.57 -5.01 8.56
C LEU A 8 -12.88 -5.57 7.99
N THR A 9 -14.02 -4.95 8.31
CA THR A 9 -15.31 -5.27 7.68
C THR A 9 -15.73 -4.07 6.85
N ILE A 10 -15.94 -4.27 5.55
CA ILE A 10 -16.35 -3.21 4.63
C ILE A 10 -17.74 -3.52 4.09
N GLN A 11 -18.66 -2.56 4.24
CA GLN A 11 -20.04 -2.66 3.77
C GLN A 11 -20.41 -1.51 2.85
N ASN A 12 -21.12 -1.84 1.76
CA ASN A 12 -21.70 -0.89 0.80
C ASN A 12 -20.69 0.08 0.14
N TYR A 13 -19.41 -0.28 0.06
CA TYR A 13 -18.33 0.59 -0.43
C TYR A 13 -17.65 0.02 -1.68
N LYS A 14 -17.75 0.75 -2.79
CA LYS A 14 -17.18 0.43 -4.10
C LYS A 14 -17.55 -0.97 -4.59
N CYS A 15 -16.66 -1.95 -4.42
CA CYS A 15 -16.89 -3.33 -4.84
C CYS A 15 -17.18 -4.28 -3.67
N PHE A 16 -17.31 -3.76 -2.45
CA PHE A 16 -17.51 -4.54 -1.23
C PHE A 16 -18.95 -4.39 -0.73
N GLU A 17 -19.71 -5.49 -0.79
CA GLU A 17 -21.07 -5.56 -0.27
C GLU A 17 -21.08 -5.70 1.26
N ASN A 18 -20.38 -6.71 1.77
CA ASN A 18 -20.15 -6.98 3.19
C ASN A 18 -19.02 -8.02 3.33
N GLU A 19 -17.78 -7.57 3.19
CA GLU A 19 -16.61 -8.46 3.16
C GLU A 19 -15.76 -8.30 4.43
N PRO A 20 -15.59 -9.37 5.24
CA PRO A 20 -14.64 -9.39 6.35
C PRO A 20 -13.25 -9.79 5.86
N ILE A 21 -12.23 -9.05 6.29
CA ILE A 21 -10.84 -9.22 5.86
C ILE A 21 -9.96 -9.31 7.12
N ASN A 22 -9.24 -10.40 7.27
CA ASN A 22 -8.27 -10.56 8.36
C ASN A 22 -6.90 -10.04 7.92
N LEU A 23 -6.32 -9.16 8.73
CA LEU A 23 -5.00 -8.56 8.51
C LEU A 23 -3.99 -9.14 9.50
N GLY A 24 -2.77 -9.37 9.02
CA GLY A 24 -1.60 -9.61 9.85
C GLY A 24 -1.25 -8.38 10.69
N VAL A 25 -0.83 -8.63 11.92
CA VAL A 25 -0.41 -7.62 12.87
C VAL A 25 1.02 -7.90 13.33
N PRO A 26 1.78 -6.86 13.73
CA PRO A 26 3.15 -7.02 14.22
C PRO A 26 3.19 -7.89 15.49
N ASP A 27 4.11 -8.86 15.53
CA ASP A 27 4.36 -9.73 16.69
C ASP A 27 5.85 -9.77 17.09
N GLY A 28 6.67 -8.90 16.49
CA GLY A 28 8.13 -8.86 16.65
C GLY A 28 8.90 -9.69 15.61
N ASN A 29 8.24 -10.61 14.89
CA ASN A 29 8.88 -11.42 13.86
C ASN A 29 8.92 -10.69 12.51
N ARG A 30 9.99 -10.96 11.75
CA ARG A 30 10.15 -10.42 10.41
C ARG A 30 8.95 -10.79 9.55
N GLY A 31 8.31 -9.79 8.94
CA GLY A 31 7.16 -9.96 8.05
C GLY A 31 5.78 -10.04 8.72
N SER A 32 5.66 -10.18 10.04
CA SER A 32 4.38 -10.48 10.69
C SER A 32 3.31 -9.39 10.49
N GLY A 33 3.72 -8.13 10.54
CA GLY A 33 2.85 -6.97 10.32
C GLY A 33 2.65 -6.59 8.86
N LEU A 34 3.29 -7.28 7.91
CA LEU A 34 3.23 -6.96 6.49
C LEU A 34 2.04 -7.68 5.84
N ASN A 35 1.17 -6.89 5.22
CA ASN A 35 0.00 -7.32 4.48
C ASN A 35 0.16 -6.90 3.04
N ILE A 36 0.13 -7.85 2.11
CA ILE A 36 0.29 -7.59 0.68
C ILE A 36 -1.00 -7.99 -0.03
N LEU A 37 -1.66 -7.00 -0.62
CA LEU A 37 -2.89 -7.13 -1.39
C LEU A 37 -2.52 -7.31 -2.87
N ILE A 38 -2.98 -8.40 -3.49
CA ILE A 38 -2.61 -8.79 -4.86
C ILE A 38 -3.85 -9.20 -5.62
N GLY A 39 -3.86 -8.97 -6.93
CA GLY A 39 -4.94 -9.37 -7.83
C GLY A 39 -5.05 -8.38 -8.98
N GLU A 40 -6.00 -8.58 -9.87
CA GLU A 40 -6.19 -7.73 -11.05
C GLU A 40 -6.60 -6.28 -10.70
N ASN A 41 -6.46 -5.40 -11.70
CA ASN A 41 -6.93 -4.02 -11.62
C ASN A 41 -8.44 -3.99 -11.40
N GLY A 42 -8.91 -3.08 -10.54
CA GLY A 42 -10.35 -2.94 -10.26
C GLY A 42 -10.93 -3.96 -9.27
N ASN A 43 -10.13 -4.84 -8.66
CA ASN A 43 -10.60 -5.77 -7.62
C ASN A 43 -10.56 -5.19 -6.18
N GLY A 44 -10.44 -3.87 -6.03
CA GLY A 44 -10.62 -3.21 -4.72
C GLY A 44 -9.39 -3.12 -3.80
N LYS A 45 -8.17 -3.42 -4.29
CA LYS A 45 -6.94 -3.33 -3.49
C LYS A 45 -6.70 -1.92 -2.93
N THR A 46 -6.71 -0.89 -3.77
CA THR A 46 -6.60 0.51 -3.36
C THR A 46 -7.78 0.92 -2.47
N SER A 47 -8.98 0.41 -2.75
CA SER A 47 -10.18 0.67 -1.95
C SER A 47 -10.04 0.19 -0.50
N ILE A 48 -9.31 -0.91 -0.23
CA ILE A 48 -9.00 -1.32 1.16
C ILE A 48 -8.09 -0.32 1.85
N LEU A 49 -7.04 0.15 1.16
CA LEU A 49 -6.14 1.15 1.74
C LEU A 49 -6.91 2.43 2.07
N GLU A 50 -7.81 2.86 1.19
CA GLU A 50 -8.69 4.01 1.44
C GLU A 50 -9.66 3.76 2.60
N ALA A 51 -10.25 2.56 2.67
CA ALA A 51 -11.17 2.18 3.74
C ALA A 51 -10.49 2.21 5.12
N ILE A 52 -9.27 1.66 5.23
CA ILE A 52 -8.49 1.73 6.47
C ILE A 52 -8.16 3.18 6.82
N ASN A 53 -7.81 4.01 5.83
CA ASN A 53 -7.52 5.43 6.06
C ASN A 53 -8.75 6.19 6.59
N TYR A 54 -9.96 5.87 6.11
CA TYR A 54 -11.19 6.53 6.55
C TYR A 54 -11.46 6.40 8.05
N LEU A 55 -11.04 5.30 8.69
CA LEU A 55 -11.19 5.07 10.13
C LEU A 55 -10.62 6.20 11.00
N THR A 56 -9.54 6.84 10.56
CA THR A 56 -8.87 7.91 11.34
C THR A 56 -8.92 9.28 10.68
N LEU A 57 -9.45 9.39 9.45
CA LEU A 57 -9.58 10.68 8.76
C LEU A 57 -10.61 11.57 9.45
N ASN A 58 -10.33 12.88 9.54
CA ASN A 58 -11.36 13.83 9.97
C ASN A 58 -12.47 13.95 8.91
N SER A 59 -13.69 14.29 9.34
CA SER A 59 -14.87 14.36 8.46
C SER A 59 -14.64 15.25 7.24
N PHE A 60 -13.99 16.42 7.40
CA PHE A 60 -13.68 17.31 6.26
C PHE A 60 -12.79 16.65 5.20
N SER A 61 -11.76 15.91 5.63
CA SER A 61 -10.85 15.23 4.71
C SER A 61 -11.50 14.02 4.05
N ALA A 62 -12.36 13.31 4.78
CA ALA A 62 -13.14 12.21 4.24
C ALA A 62 -14.17 12.70 3.20
N GLU A 63 -14.89 13.79 3.48
CA GLU A 63 -15.87 14.39 2.57
C GLU A 63 -15.25 14.84 1.24
N ASN A 64 -14.01 15.35 1.27
CA ASN A 64 -13.30 15.75 0.05
C ASN A 64 -12.80 14.56 -0.80
N LYS A 65 -12.81 13.33 -0.25
CA LYS A 65 -12.35 12.12 -0.93
C LYS A 65 -13.50 11.23 -1.39
N LEU A 66 -14.60 11.23 -0.63
CA LEU A 66 -15.75 10.38 -0.90
C LEU A 66 -16.57 10.93 -2.08
N SER A 67 -17.03 10.04 -2.95
CA SER A 67 -17.96 10.33 -4.02
C SER A 67 -19.26 9.54 -3.87
N ILE A 68 -20.36 10.02 -4.44
CA ILE A 68 -21.64 9.29 -4.48
C ILE A 68 -21.45 7.96 -5.22
N SER A 69 -20.55 7.92 -6.21
CA SER A 69 -20.20 6.71 -6.96
C SER A 69 -19.47 5.66 -6.12
N ASP A 70 -19.02 5.99 -4.91
CA ASP A 70 -18.39 5.03 -4.02
C ASP A 70 -19.40 4.17 -3.25
N PHE A 71 -20.70 4.50 -3.30
CA PHE A 71 -21.75 3.69 -2.71
C PHE A 71 -22.22 2.62 -3.70
N LEU A 72 -22.32 1.37 -3.27
CA LEU A 72 -23.00 0.33 -4.08
C LEU A 72 -24.51 0.63 -4.18
N ASP A 73 -25.11 0.99 -3.05
CA ASP A 73 -26.46 1.51 -2.93
C ASP A 73 -26.40 2.85 -2.20
N PHE A 74 -26.59 3.95 -2.93
CA PHE A 74 -26.53 5.31 -2.38
C PHE A 74 -27.62 5.59 -1.33
N LYS A 75 -28.65 4.73 -1.20
CA LYS A 75 -29.68 4.87 -0.16
C LYS A 75 -29.26 4.25 1.17
N LYS A 76 -28.26 3.38 1.15
CA LYS A 76 -27.70 2.73 2.34
C LYS A 76 -26.44 3.48 2.77
N GLU A 77 -26.12 3.39 4.05
CA GLU A 77 -24.85 3.94 4.54
C GLU A 77 -23.67 3.04 4.16
N ILE A 78 -22.49 3.63 4.01
CA ILE A 78 -21.22 2.92 4.02
C ILE A 78 -20.83 2.72 5.48
N THR A 79 -20.42 1.50 5.82
CA THR A 79 -19.87 1.16 7.13
C THR A 79 -18.53 0.48 6.94
N ILE A 80 -17.49 0.99 7.60
CA ILE A 80 -16.15 0.41 7.62
C ILE A 80 -15.76 0.22 9.08
N GLU A 81 -15.52 -1.02 9.49
CA GLU A 81 -15.16 -1.37 10.86
C GLU A 81 -13.75 -1.95 10.91
N GLY A 82 -12.85 -1.31 11.64
CA GLY A 82 -11.53 -1.85 11.98
C GLY A 82 -11.54 -2.39 13.41
N GLU A 83 -11.50 -3.71 13.57
CA GLU A 83 -11.40 -4.37 14.87
C GLU A 83 -9.94 -4.48 15.32
N THR A 84 -9.70 -4.24 16.60
CA THR A 84 -8.38 -4.22 17.24
C THR A 84 -8.40 -5.08 18.51
N ASP A 85 -7.26 -5.15 19.20
CA ASP A 85 -7.29 -5.54 20.62
C ASP A 85 -8.03 -4.50 21.47
N GLU A 86 -8.45 -4.91 22.66
CA GLU A 86 -9.13 -4.02 23.60
C GLU A 86 -8.18 -2.92 24.09
N PHE A 87 -8.66 -1.68 24.06
CA PHE A 87 -7.93 -0.51 24.56
C PHE A 87 -8.84 0.41 25.38
N SER A 88 -8.23 1.29 26.18
CA SER A 88 -8.92 2.21 27.08
C SER A 88 -8.92 3.63 26.52
N CYS A 89 -10.09 4.27 26.59
CA CYS A 89 -10.29 5.66 26.18
C CYS A 89 -10.67 6.53 27.36
N GLY A 90 -10.07 7.71 27.47
CA GLY A 90 -10.40 8.74 28.45
C GLY A 90 -11.70 9.48 28.14
N SER A 91 -12.44 9.82 29.20
CA SER A 91 -13.67 10.61 29.10
C SER A 91 -13.41 12.11 29.21
N SER A 92 -14.27 12.92 28.57
CA SER A 92 -14.27 14.38 28.71
C SER A 92 -15.16 14.92 29.84
N ILE A 93 -15.78 14.03 30.62
CA ILE A 93 -16.86 14.37 31.55
C ILE A 93 -16.41 15.14 32.80
N ASP A 94 -15.14 15.08 33.19
CA ASP A 94 -14.60 15.80 34.35
C ASP A 94 -13.38 16.65 33.95
N ALA A 95 -13.63 17.85 33.41
CA ALA A 95 -12.58 18.81 33.01
C ALA A 95 -11.60 19.19 34.15
N TYR A 96 -11.97 18.96 35.41
CA TYR A 96 -11.17 19.29 36.61
C TYR A 96 -10.42 18.09 37.21
N LYS A 97 -10.68 16.86 36.71
CA LYS A 97 -9.93 15.63 37.05
C LYS A 97 -9.74 14.83 35.76
N PHE A 98 -8.74 15.22 34.96
CA PHE A 98 -8.30 14.40 33.83
C PHE A 98 -8.08 12.94 34.32
N ASN A 99 -8.69 11.97 33.63
CA ASN A 99 -8.58 10.52 33.87
C ASN A 99 -9.36 9.90 35.04
N SER A 100 -10.41 10.55 35.60
CA SER A 100 -11.27 9.87 36.60
C SER A 100 -12.20 8.81 35.99
N TRP A 101 -12.57 8.96 34.70
CA TRP A 101 -13.44 8.04 33.97
C TRP A 101 -12.83 7.63 32.65
N SER A 102 -12.99 6.36 32.30
CA SER A 102 -12.57 5.78 31.04
C SER A 102 -13.64 4.85 30.48
N PHE A 103 -13.46 4.35 29.27
CA PHE A 103 -14.30 3.30 28.71
C PHE A 103 -13.44 2.38 27.82
N LYS A 104 -13.93 1.17 27.55
CA LYS A 104 -13.23 0.19 26.72
C LYS A 104 -13.76 0.18 25.29
N ALA A 105 -12.85 0.14 24.33
CA ALA A 105 -13.14 -0.02 22.93
C ALA A 105 -12.33 -1.20 22.35
N LYS A 106 -12.81 -1.77 21.26
CA LYS A 106 -12.18 -2.90 20.54
C LYS A 106 -12.03 -2.62 19.04
N GLY A 107 -11.98 -1.35 18.67
CA GLY A 107 -11.88 -0.94 17.28
C GLY A 107 -12.44 0.45 17.01
N ILE A 108 -12.54 0.76 15.73
CA ILE A 108 -13.00 2.03 15.19
C ILE A 108 -14.00 1.73 14.07
N GLU A 109 -15.03 2.54 13.96
CA GLU A 109 -16.06 2.45 12.94
C GLU A 109 -16.18 3.80 12.22
N PHE A 110 -16.10 3.75 10.88
CA PHE A 110 -16.43 4.85 10.00
C PHE A 110 -17.81 4.62 9.40
N THR A 111 -18.65 5.66 9.42
CA THR A 111 -19.93 5.67 8.72
C THR A 111 -20.05 6.88 7.81
N ALA A 112 -20.57 6.65 6.61
CA ALA A 112 -20.94 7.72 5.67
C ALA A 112 -22.33 7.47 5.10
N LYS A 113 -23.21 8.47 5.22
CA LYS A 113 -24.56 8.43 4.68
C LYS A 113 -24.83 9.65 3.80
N THR A 114 -25.55 9.47 2.70
CA THR A 114 -26.06 10.59 1.91
C THR A 114 -27.08 11.40 2.70
N ARG A 115 -27.02 12.73 2.60
CA ARG A 115 -27.99 13.60 3.27
C ARG A 115 -29.28 13.73 2.47
N ASP A 116 -30.40 13.64 3.18
CA ASP A 116 -31.73 13.90 2.62
C ASP A 116 -32.05 15.41 2.52
N THR A 117 -31.39 16.24 3.33
CA THR A 117 -31.65 17.68 3.42
C THR A 117 -30.38 18.51 3.52
N LYS A 118 -30.43 19.77 3.07
CA LYS A 118 -29.31 20.72 3.21
C LYS A 118 -28.99 20.98 4.68
N GLU A 119 -27.72 21.27 4.95
CA GLU A 119 -27.31 21.74 6.27
C GLU A 119 -28.05 23.02 6.67
N ARG A 120 -28.62 23.01 7.87
CA ARG A 120 -29.35 24.15 8.41
C ARG A 120 -28.42 25.37 8.46
N GLY A 121 -28.83 26.45 7.78
CA GLY A 121 -28.10 27.72 7.77
C GLY A 121 -26.89 27.77 6.84
N LYS A 122 -26.62 26.74 6.02
CA LYS A 122 -25.55 26.79 5.01
C LYS A 122 -26.11 26.93 3.59
N LEU A 123 -25.48 27.79 2.79
CA LEU A 123 -25.79 27.98 1.37
C LEU A 123 -25.42 26.73 0.55
N LEU A 124 -24.22 26.20 0.81
CA LEU A 124 -23.63 25.00 0.25
C LEU A 124 -23.42 24.00 1.38
N SER A 125 -23.87 22.77 1.20
CA SER A 125 -23.72 21.68 2.16
C SER A 125 -22.99 20.52 1.51
N SER A 126 -22.16 19.84 2.28
CA SER A 126 -21.64 18.54 1.87
C SER A 126 -22.81 17.58 1.57
N PRO A 127 -22.72 16.74 0.53
CA PRO A 127 -23.76 15.75 0.25
C PRO A 127 -23.77 14.59 1.26
N PHE A 128 -22.75 14.49 2.13
CA PHE A 128 -22.57 13.39 3.05
C PHE A 128 -22.65 13.82 4.52
N GLN A 129 -23.08 12.90 5.37
CA GLN A 129 -22.90 12.95 6.81
C GLN A 129 -21.89 11.85 7.16
N ILE A 130 -20.72 12.24 7.69
CA ILE A 130 -19.60 11.35 7.95
C ILE A 130 -19.21 11.41 9.43
N ASN A 131 -19.10 10.24 10.06
CA ASN A 131 -18.64 10.13 11.44
C ASN A 131 -17.65 8.98 11.61
N ASN A 132 -16.73 9.17 12.56
CA ASN A 132 -15.87 8.11 13.08
C ASN A 132 -16.16 7.92 14.57
N HIS A 133 -16.41 6.68 14.97
CA HIS A 133 -16.71 6.32 16.35
C HIS A 133 -15.79 5.22 16.86
N PHE A 134 -15.57 5.17 18.16
CA PHE A 134 -15.00 4.00 18.80
C PHE A 134 -16.01 2.84 18.76
N LYS A 135 -15.53 1.64 18.44
CA LYS A 135 -16.30 0.40 18.58
C LYS A 135 -16.29 0.00 20.06
N ILE A 136 -17.19 0.60 20.82
CA ILE A 136 -17.29 0.48 22.28
C ILE A 136 -17.63 -0.95 22.68
N LEU A 137 -16.94 -1.47 23.70
CA LEU A 137 -17.16 -2.81 24.23
C LEU A 137 -18.42 -2.88 25.12
N GLN A 138 -18.58 -1.88 25.98
CA GLN A 138 -19.67 -1.75 26.95
C GLN A 138 -20.11 -0.29 27.01
N ASP A 139 -21.41 -0.01 26.99
CA ASP A 139 -21.94 1.37 26.90
C ASP A 139 -21.88 2.14 28.23
N GLN A 140 -20.97 1.76 29.14
CA GLN A 140 -20.83 2.28 30.49
C GLN A 140 -19.39 2.75 30.73
N TYR A 141 -19.22 3.82 31.52
CA TYR A 141 -17.88 4.24 31.92
C TYR A 141 -17.30 3.33 33.01
N GLU A 142 -15.98 3.36 33.16
CA GLU A 142 -15.21 2.78 34.26
C GLU A 142 -14.54 3.92 35.03
N LYS A 143 -14.56 3.85 36.36
CA LYS A 143 -13.83 4.80 37.20
C LYS A 143 -12.42 4.29 37.50
N ALA A 144 -11.47 5.22 37.59
CA ALA A 144 -10.08 4.89 37.94
C ALA A 144 -9.92 4.26 39.33
N ASP A 145 -10.87 4.49 40.25
CA ASP A 145 -10.88 3.90 41.59
C ASP A 145 -11.53 2.50 41.66
N GLY A 146 -11.99 1.96 40.52
CA GLY A 146 -12.65 0.66 40.43
C GLY A 146 -14.08 0.62 41.00
N SER A 147 -14.62 1.75 41.46
CA SER A 147 -16.00 1.83 41.95
C SER A 147 -17.01 1.83 40.81
N ASN A 148 -18.25 1.41 41.09
CA ASN A 148 -19.30 1.42 40.10
C ASN A 148 -19.50 2.85 39.52
N PRO A 149 -19.70 2.97 38.21
CA PRO A 149 -19.84 4.23 37.50
C PRO A 149 -21.22 4.84 37.75
N ILE A 150 -21.56 5.12 39.00
CA ILE A 150 -22.86 5.64 39.39
C ILE A 150 -22.84 7.17 39.27
N ASP A 151 -23.89 7.74 38.67
CA ASP A 151 -24.12 9.18 38.61
C ASP A 151 -24.57 9.75 39.97
N LYS A 152 -24.78 11.07 40.05
CA LYS A 152 -25.26 11.71 41.29
C LYS A 152 -26.69 11.29 41.68
N GLY A 153 -27.43 10.66 40.77
CA GLY A 153 -28.80 10.17 40.96
C GLY A 153 -28.90 8.69 41.31
N GLY A 154 -27.79 7.97 41.46
CA GLY A 154 -27.80 6.55 41.83
C GLY A 154 -27.90 5.58 40.63
N SER A 155 -27.88 6.07 39.39
CA SER A 155 -27.96 5.26 38.17
C SER A 155 -26.59 5.01 37.54
N ILE A 156 -26.46 3.89 36.82
CA ILE A 156 -25.24 3.60 36.04
C ILE A 156 -25.08 4.66 34.94
N LYS A 157 -23.87 5.20 34.84
CA LYS A 157 -23.50 6.27 33.92
C LYS A 157 -23.06 5.69 32.58
N ASN A 158 -23.92 5.85 31.58
CA ASN A 158 -23.63 5.46 30.21
C ASN A 158 -22.70 6.45 29.50
N ILE A 159 -22.06 6.00 28.43
CA ILE A 159 -21.11 6.80 27.65
C ILE A 159 -21.82 7.94 26.91
N ASP A 160 -21.35 9.18 27.11
CA ASP A 160 -21.85 10.37 26.41
C ASP A 160 -21.54 10.28 24.92
N GLY A 161 -22.48 10.66 24.06
CA GLY A 161 -22.32 10.62 22.60
C GLY A 161 -21.07 11.34 22.10
N ARG A 162 -20.60 12.39 22.79
CA ARG A 162 -19.38 13.15 22.43
C ARG A 162 -18.09 12.38 22.69
N ASP A 163 -18.10 11.45 23.64
CA ASP A 163 -16.97 10.58 23.93
C ASP A 163 -16.94 9.35 23.00
N LYS A 164 -18.07 9.01 22.37
CA LYS A 164 -18.14 7.94 21.36
C LYS A 164 -17.39 8.28 20.07
N LEU A 165 -17.23 9.57 19.75
CA LEU A 165 -16.49 10.03 18.58
C LEU A 165 -15.00 9.71 18.70
N PHE A 166 -14.43 9.18 17.62
CA PHE A 166 -13.02 8.85 17.54
C PHE A 166 -12.13 10.10 17.67
N GLY A 167 -11.06 9.98 18.45
CA GLY A 167 -9.99 10.97 18.48
C GLY A 167 -8.76 10.41 19.19
N ASN A 168 -7.59 10.48 18.54
CA ASN A 168 -6.33 9.92 19.06
C ASN A 168 -5.99 10.40 20.48
N ALA A 169 -6.22 11.69 20.77
CA ALA A 169 -5.96 12.27 22.09
C ALA A 169 -6.80 11.66 23.24
N ARG A 170 -7.82 10.85 22.94
CA ARG A 170 -8.62 10.14 23.94
C ARG A 170 -8.08 8.77 24.26
N ILE A 171 -7.18 8.20 23.45
CA ILE A 171 -6.61 6.89 23.71
C ILE A 171 -5.62 7.04 24.88
N ASN A 172 -5.82 6.26 25.94
CA ASN A 172 -4.97 6.32 27.11
C ASN A 172 -3.56 5.77 26.80
N ASP A 173 -2.61 5.98 27.71
CA ASP A 173 -1.25 5.44 27.66
C ASP A 173 -0.36 5.88 26.46
N ASN A 174 -0.80 6.87 25.68
CA ASN A 174 -0.18 7.30 24.42
C ASN A 174 -0.12 6.17 23.38
N ASP A 175 -1.06 5.24 23.40
CA ASP A 175 -1.22 4.18 22.39
C ASP A 175 -1.91 4.72 21.11
N GLU A 176 -1.58 5.94 20.67
CA GLU A 176 -2.23 6.57 19.51
C GLU A 176 -2.14 5.70 18.25
N LEU A 177 -3.21 5.69 17.44
CA LEU A 177 -3.20 5.02 16.15
C LEU A 177 -2.81 6.00 15.04
N ASN A 178 -1.60 5.84 14.52
CA ASN A 178 -1.01 6.72 13.52
C ASN A 178 -1.02 6.06 12.14
N ILE A 179 -2.00 6.41 11.31
CA ILE A 179 -2.14 5.89 9.94
C ILE A 179 -1.53 6.88 8.93
N PHE A 180 -0.59 6.41 8.13
CA PHE A 180 -0.01 7.15 7.01
C PHE A 180 -0.37 6.49 5.69
N PHE A 181 -0.98 7.25 4.78
CA PHE A 181 -1.42 6.76 3.47
C PHE A 181 -0.59 7.36 2.33
N PHE A 182 -0.09 6.47 1.46
CA PHE A 182 0.77 6.74 0.31
C PHE A 182 -0.01 6.33 -0.95
N ASP A 183 -0.69 7.27 -1.58
CA ASP A 183 -1.44 7.04 -2.82
C ASP A 183 -0.52 6.79 -3.99
N LYS A 184 -0.97 6.07 -5.03
CA LYS A 184 -0.20 5.73 -6.23
C LYS A 184 0.62 6.89 -6.82
N ASN A 185 0.01 8.07 -6.90
CA ASN A 185 0.62 9.25 -7.50
C ASN A 185 1.58 9.99 -6.57
N ARG A 186 1.70 9.55 -5.31
CA ARG A 186 2.53 10.15 -4.26
C ARG A 186 2.28 11.66 -4.11
N THR A 187 1.08 12.12 -4.45
CA THR A 187 0.77 13.53 -4.75
C THR A 187 0.96 14.48 -3.56
N ARG A 188 1.18 13.95 -2.35
CA ARG A 188 1.12 14.68 -1.08
C ARG A 188 2.27 14.38 -0.14
N GLN A 189 3.42 13.92 -0.63
CA GLN A 189 4.46 13.39 0.26
C GLN A 189 5.70 14.26 0.36
N ILE A 190 6.27 14.67 -0.78
CA ILE A 190 7.44 15.54 -0.78
C ILE A 190 7.09 16.96 -1.29
N ALA A 191 5.96 17.19 -1.98
CA ALA A 191 5.62 18.50 -2.56
C ALA A 191 4.91 19.46 -1.59
N THR A 192 5.27 20.75 -1.61
CA THR A 192 4.59 21.79 -0.82
C THR A 192 3.30 22.27 -1.51
N GLY A 193 2.17 22.39 -0.78
CA GLY A 193 0.87 22.74 -1.38
C GLY A 193 -0.27 23.05 -0.39
N ASN A 194 -1.53 23.01 -0.85
CA ASN A 194 -2.73 23.40 -0.05
C ASN A 194 -3.02 22.50 1.18
N TYR A 195 -2.32 21.38 1.33
CA TYR A 195 -2.45 20.46 2.47
C TYR A 195 -1.05 20.09 2.99
N LYS A 196 -0.87 20.08 4.31
CA LYS A 196 0.42 19.74 4.95
C LYS A 196 0.81 18.28 4.67
N THR A 197 1.85 18.09 3.87
CA THR A 197 2.49 16.81 3.55
C THR A 197 3.27 16.25 4.74
N THR A 198 3.66 14.96 4.67
CA THR A 198 4.55 14.36 5.68
C THR A 198 5.85 15.14 5.81
N PHE A 199 6.46 15.53 4.69
CA PHE A 199 7.67 16.35 4.71
C PHE A 199 7.45 17.74 5.33
N GLU A 200 6.36 18.42 5.00
CA GLU A 200 6.05 19.73 5.62
C GLU A 200 5.82 19.61 7.13
N LYS A 201 5.19 18.54 7.61
CA LYS A 201 5.05 18.28 9.05
C LYS A 201 6.41 18.12 9.74
N ILE A 202 7.37 17.52 9.05
CA ILE A 202 8.75 17.38 9.55
C ILE A 202 9.44 18.74 9.58
N CYS A 203 9.33 19.52 8.51
CA CYS A 203 9.85 20.89 8.48
C CYS A 203 9.23 21.76 9.58
N ASP A 204 7.93 21.61 9.86
CA ASP A 204 7.26 22.30 10.95
C ASP A 204 7.80 21.90 12.32
N ASP A 205 8.04 20.60 12.56
CA ASP A 205 8.65 20.12 13.81
C ASP A 205 10.08 20.63 13.98
N LEU A 206 10.88 20.63 12.91
CA LEU A 206 12.22 21.21 12.90
C LEU A 206 12.19 22.71 13.16
N ASN A 207 11.24 23.45 12.58
CA ASN A 207 11.03 24.87 12.85
C ASN A 207 10.62 25.11 14.31
N TRP A 208 9.73 24.29 14.87
CA TRP A 208 9.34 24.38 16.29
C TRP A 208 10.53 24.13 17.21
N ASN A 209 11.31 23.08 16.93
CA ASN A 209 12.54 22.77 17.67
C ASN A 209 13.57 23.89 17.54
N PHE A 210 13.72 24.50 16.36
CA PHE A 210 14.59 25.66 16.16
C PHE A 210 14.15 26.82 17.05
N ILE A 211 12.89 27.23 16.98
CA ILE A 211 12.34 28.35 17.75
C ILE A 211 12.46 28.09 19.26
N LYS A 212 12.11 26.89 19.71
CA LYS A 212 12.16 26.50 21.12
C LYS A 212 13.56 26.63 21.73
N ASN A 213 14.61 26.44 20.93
CA ASN A 213 16.00 26.49 21.37
C ASN A 213 16.71 27.82 21.00
N LEU A 214 15.97 28.85 20.57
CA LEU A 214 16.52 30.19 20.37
C LEU A 214 16.76 30.88 21.72
N ASP A 215 18.02 30.95 22.13
CA ASP A 215 18.50 31.78 23.24
C ASP A 215 19.26 33.01 22.72
N GLU A 216 19.60 33.95 23.62
CA GLU A 216 20.30 35.19 23.25
C GLU A 216 21.64 34.94 22.55
N GLU A 217 22.36 33.88 22.93
CA GLU A 217 23.64 33.51 22.33
C GLU A 217 23.45 33.06 20.87
N ASN A 218 22.52 32.14 20.62
CA ASN A 218 22.23 31.60 19.29
C ASN A 218 21.63 32.65 18.37
N ILE A 219 20.77 33.55 18.90
CA ILE A 219 20.27 34.71 18.16
C ILE A 219 21.43 35.60 17.71
N GLY A 220 22.38 35.89 18.61
CA GLY A 220 23.57 36.67 18.28
C GLY A 220 24.40 36.05 17.14
N LYS A 221 24.63 34.74 17.19
CA LYS A 221 25.33 33.99 16.12
C LYS A 221 24.60 34.05 14.79
N ILE A 222 23.27 33.88 14.78
CA ILE A 222 22.45 33.94 13.57
C ILE A 222 22.53 35.34 12.94
N ILE A 223 22.40 36.40 13.74
CA ILE A 223 22.51 37.79 13.27
C ILE A 223 23.89 38.03 12.63
N GLN A 224 24.97 37.57 13.26
CA GLN A 224 26.32 37.69 12.68
C GLN A 224 26.42 36.97 11.32
N ASN A 225 25.87 35.78 11.19
CA ASN A 225 25.90 35.00 9.95
C ASN A 225 25.10 35.65 8.82
N ILE A 226 23.96 36.30 9.13
CA ILE A 226 23.18 37.07 8.14
C ILE A 226 23.99 38.26 7.59
N THR A 227 24.89 38.82 8.40
CA THR A 227 25.82 39.87 7.96
C THR A 227 27.12 39.34 7.31
N GLY A 228 27.24 38.01 7.17
CA GLY A 228 28.42 37.31 6.65
C GLY A 228 28.57 37.37 5.13
N GLU A 229 29.63 36.75 4.62
CA GLU A 229 30.01 36.80 3.19
C GLU A 229 28.97 36.17 2.27
N TYR A 230 28.29 35.10 2.69
CA TYR A 230 27.30 34.42 1.84
C TYR A 230 26.15 35.35 1.41
N PHE A 231 25.48 36.01 2.37
CA PHE A 231 24.37 36.92 2.08
C PHE A 231 24.84 38.17 1.33
N LYS A 232 26.04 38.68 1.65
CA LYS A 232 26.67 39.78 0.91
C LYS A 232 26.88 39.42 -0.55
N ASN A 233 27.47 38.25 -0.83
CA ASN A 233 27.74 37.80 -2.18
C ASN A 233 26.44 37.60 -2.98
N ILE A 234 25.37 37.07 -2.36
CA ILE A 234 24.05 36.97 -3.02
C ILE A 234 23.51 38.36 -3.38
N ASP A 235 23.50 39.31 -2.45
CA ASP A 235 23.00 40.68 -2.67
C ASP A 235 23.83 41.41 -3.75
N GLU A 236 25.12 41.11 -3.84
CA GLU A 236 26.01 41.64 -4.88
C GLU A 236 25.75 41.04 -6.28
N ILE A 237 25.50 39.73 -6.37
CA ILE A 237 25.34 39.03 -7.66
C ILE A 237 23.92 39.21 -8.24
N THR A 238 22.89 39.34 -7.41
CA THR A 238 21.47 39.36 -7.83
C THR A 238 20.97 40.72 -8.36
N ASN A 239 21.83 41.47 -9.06
CA ASN A 239 21.60 42.86 -9.50
C ASN A 239 21.44 43.84 -8.34
N LYS A 240 22.58 44.16 -7.69
CA LYS A 240 22.78 45.24 -6.70
C LYS A 240 21.62 46.23 -6.68
N ASN A 241 20.78 46.12 -5.65
CA ASN A 241 19.79 47.13 -5.24
C ASN A 241 18.37 47.03 -5.80
N VAL A 242 17.93 45.97 -6.50
CA VAL A 242 16.50 45.85 -6.85
C VAL A 242 15.62 45.96 -5.59
N GLY A 243 15.91 45.18 -4.55
CA GLY A 243 15.17 45.25 -3.28
C GLY A 243 15.27 46.60 -2.58
N LYS A 244 16.48 47.18 -2.49
CA LYS A 244 16.70 48.48 -1.83
C LYS A 244 16.01 49.63 -2.56
N LYS A 245 16.00 49.60 -3.89
CA LYS A 245 15.31 50.59 -4.72
C LYS A 245 13.80 50.50 -4.52
N THR A 246 13.23 49.29 -4.56
CA THR A 246 11.80 49.08 -4.31
C THR A 246 11.41 49.51 -2.89
N ALA A 247 12.21 49.20 -1.87
CA ALA A 247 11.98 49.64 -0.49
C ALA A 247 11.95 51.18 -0.37
N LYS A 248 12.88 51.87 -1.05
CA LYS A 248 12.91 53.33 -1.11
C LYS A 248 11.69 53.92 -1.82
N GLU A 249 11.31 53.37 -2.96
CA GLU A 249 10.10 53.79 -3.69
C GLU A 249 8.83 53.61 -2.83
N LEU A 250 8.74 52.52 -2.05
CA LEU A 250 7.64 52.30 -1.11
C LEU A 250 7.64 53.33 0.04
N LYS A 251 8.81 53.66 0.59
CA LYS A 251 8.94 54.74 1.59
C LYS A 251 8.40 56.05 1.03
N ASP A 252 8.85 56.44 -0.16
CA ASP A 252 8.48 57.70 -0.80
C ASP A 252 6.98 57.73 -1.13
N PHE A 253 6.40 56.60 -1.54
CA PHE A 253 4.98 56.49 -1.87
C PHE A 253 4.07 56.58 -0.64
N PHE A 254 4.41 55.89 0.46
CA PHE A 254 3.56 55.85 1.66
C PHE A 254 3.93 56.89 2.72
N GLY A 255 5.06 57.58 2.57
CA GLY A 255 5.55 58.57 3.53
C GLY A 255 5.93 57.99 4.90
N LYS A 256 6.35 56.72 4.95
CA LYS A 256 6.74 56.05 6.20
C LYS A 256 8.11 55.40 6.11
N ASP A 257 8.99 55.73 7.07
CA ASP A 257 10.36 55.21 7.14
C ASP A 257 10.45 53.69 7.36
N GLU A 258 9.39 53.05 7.86
CA GLU A 258 9.36 51.61 8.07
C GLU A 258 9.54 50.81 6.76
N PHE A 259 9.07 51.34 5.63
CA PHE A 259 9.19 50.69 4.33
C PHE A 259 10.64 50.62 3.82
N GLU A 260 11.52 51.50 4.27
CA GLU A 260 12.95 51.45 3.92
C GLU A 260 13.66 50.23 4.54
N LYS A 261 13.05 49.62 5.56
CA LYS A 261 13.55 48.40 6.21
C LYS A 261 13.17 47.13 5.46
N ILE A 262 12.36 47.21 4.39
CA ILE A 262 12.00 46.05 3.56
C ILE A 262 13.25 45.51 2.88
N LYS A 263 13.43 44.19 2.97
CA LYS A 263 14.53 43.45 2.35
C LYS A 263 13.97 42.25 1.59
N ILE A 264 14.67 41.87 0.52
CA ILE A 264 14.48 40.57 -0.13
C ILE A 264 15.37 39.60 0.65
N GLU A 265 14.76 38.74 1.47
CA GLU A 265 15.50 37.76 2.27
C GLU A 265 15.45 36.39 1.58
N PRO A 266 16.59 35.72 1.36
CA PRO A 266 16.63 34.41 0.69
C PRO A 266 16.13 33.26 1.60
N LEU A 267 16.04 33.48 2.91
CA LEU A 267 15.63 32.49 3.92
C LEU A 267 14.64 33.13 4.90
N ASN A 268 13.70 32.33 5.40
CA ASN A 268 12.86 32.74 6.53
C ASN A 268 13.64 32.54 7.83
N LEU A 269 13.99 33.63 8.52
CA LEU A 269 14.89 33.60 9.67
C LEU A 269 14.30 32.90 10.91
N LEU A 270 12.97 32.86 11.05
CA LEU A 270 12.29 32.18 12.16
C LEU A 270 11.81 30.78 11.80
N HIS A 271 11.61 30.52 10.50
CA HIS A 271 11.18 29.24 9.98
C HIS A 271 12.09 28.78 8.82
N PRO A 272 13.37 28.51 9.08
CA PRO A 272 14.35 28.25 8.03
C PRO A 272 14.05 26.99 7.21
N PHE A 273 13.23 26.08 7.72
CA PHE A 273 12.89 24.83 7.03
C PHE A 273 11.64 24.90 6.16
N SER A 274 10.90 26.02 6.15
CA SER A 274 9.62 26.11 5.43
C SER A 274 9.74 25.94 3.91
N ASN A 275 10.90 26.25 3.33
CA ASN A 275 11.17 26.10 1.90
C ASN A 275 12.27 25.07 1.61
N SER A 276 12.59 24.20 2.58
CA SER A 276 13.62 23.17 2.40
C SER A 276 13.21 22.13 1.37
N PHE A 277 14.19 21.48 0.77
CA PHE A 277 13.98 20.35 -0.15
C PHE A 277 15.16 19.37 -0.02
N PHE A 278 14.94 18.12 -0.42
CA PHE A 278 16.01 17.14 -0.50
C PHE A 278 16.78 17.30 -1.82
N ALA A 279 18.11 17.32 -1.74
CA ALA A 279 18.96 17.42 -2.89
C ALA A 279 20.19 16.51 -2.76
N LEU A 280 20.63 15.96 -3.89
CA LEU A 280 21.99 15.44 -4.03
C LEU A 280 22.92 16.59 -4.41
N ARG A 281 23.99 16.75 -3.64
CA ARG A 281 24.99 17.80 -3.83
C ARG A 281 26.33 17.31 -3.30
N ASP A 282 27.38 17.45 -4.10
CA ASP A 282 28.74 17.25 -3.62
C ASP A 282 29.15 18.42 -2.71
N ASP A 283 29.97 18.15 -1.68
CA ASP A 283 30.30 19.14 -0.63
C ASP A 283 30.84 20.47 -1.20
N ASN A 284 31.55 20.42 -2.32
CA ASN A 284 32.18 21.56 -2.98
C ASN A 284 31.46 22.03 -4.25
N ALA A 285 30.23 21.58 -4.51
CA ALA A 285 29.47 21.94 -5.71
C ALA A 285 28.30 22.88 -5.41
N LEU A 286 28.10 23.90 -6.26
CA LEU A 286 26.88 24.71 -6.26
C LEU A 286 25.73 24.00 -7.00
N SER A 287 26.06 23.13 -7.95
CA SER A 287 25.08 22.31 -8.66
C SER A 287 24.47 21.29 -7.70
N GLN A 288 23.14 21.25 -7.70
CA GLN A 288 22.36 20.34 -6.88
C GLN A 288 21.25 19.72 -7.74
N ILE A 289 20.95 18.45 -7.50
CA ILE A 289 19.86 17.73 -8.15
C ILE A 289 18.78 17.51 -7.11
N ASN A 290 17.55 17.99 -7.35
CA ASN A 290 16.46 17.73 -6.42
C ASN A 290 16.17 16.24 -6.40
N VAL A 291 15.90 15.66 -5.23
CA VAL A 291 15.57 14.22 -5.15
C VAL A 291 14.31 13.89 -5.95
N ARG A 292 13.37 14.84 -6.08
CA ARG A 292 12.19 14.69 -6.94
C ARG A 292 12.55 14.45 -8.42
N ASP A 293 13.74 14.90 -8.86
CA ASP A 293 14.20 14.79 -10.25
C ASP A 293 14.95 13.45 -10.52
N LEU A 294 15.24 12.67 -9.47
CA LEU A 294 15.96 11.38 -9.60
C LEU A 294 15.06 10.21 -10.00
N GLY A 295 13.75 10.44 -10.11
CA GLY A 295 12.73 9.44 -10.40
C GLY A 295 11.90 9.08 -9.16
N SER A 296 10.60 8.85 -9.37
CA SER A 296 9.60 8.64 -8.32
C SER A 296 9.85 7.41 -7.42
N GLY A 297 10.63 6.43 -7.89
CA GLY A 297 11.05 5.29 -7.07
C GLY A 297 11.98 5.69 -5.90
N VAL A 298 12.84 6.69 -6.10
CA VAL A 298 13.75 7.20 -5.06
C VAL A 298 12.97 7.96 -3.98
N GLU A 299 11.92 8.68 -4.37
CA GLU A 299 11.03 9.42 -3.47
C GLU A 299 10.29 8.50 -2.48
N VAL A 300 9.83 7.32 -2.92
CA VAL A 300 9.19 6.34 -2.02
C VAL A 300 10.17 5.83 -0.97
N ILE A 301 11.36 5.42 -1.41
CA ILE A 301 12.39 4.90 -0.49
C ILE A 301 12.81 5.98 0.50
N LEU A 302 13.06 7.20 0.01
CA LEU A 302 13.42 8.33 0.87
C LEU A 302 12.32 8.61 1.91
N THR A 303 11.06 8.64 1.50
CA THR A 303 9.95 8.94 2.42
C THR A 303 9.80 7.84 3.49
N LEU A 304 9.89 6.56 3.10
CA LEU A 304 9.86 5.45 4.05
C LEU A 304 11.03 5.51 5.04
N LEU A 305 12.24 5.85 4.58
CA LEU A 305 13.41 5.98 5.45
C LEU A 305 13.29 7.16 6.42
N ILE A 306 12.79 8.31 5.94
CA ILE A 306 12.53 9.47 6.79
C ILE A 306 11.52 9.11 7.87
N LEU A 307 10.41 8.48 7.49
CA LEU A 307 9.38 8.06 8.42
C LEU A 307 9.88 7.04 9.42
N LYS A 308 10.67 6.07 8.97
CA LYS A 308 11.36 5.12 9.87
C LYS A 308 12.16 5.85 10.94
N ASN A 309 12.93 6.87 10.55
CA ASN A 309 13.78 7.62 11.47
C ASN A 309 13.00 8.52 12.44
N ILE A 310 11.86 9.06 12.02
CA ILE A 310 10.99 9.88 12.88
C ILE A 310 10.12 9.02 13.79
N ALA A 311 9.61 7.91 13.26
CA ALA A 311 8.80 6.93 13.98
C ALA A 311 9.53 6.41 15.23
N GLY A 312 10.85 6.25 15.16
CA GLY A 312 11.68 5.87 16.31
C GLY A 312 11.59 6.85 17.50
N ALA A 313 11.09 8.07 17.30
CA ALA A 313 10.84 9.06 18.34
C ALA A 313 9.36 9.19 18.75
N SER A 314 8.43 8.61 18.00
CA SER A 314 6.99 8.71 18.26
C SER A 314 6.49 7.61 19.21
N LYS A 315 5.57 7.96 20.11
CA LYS A 315 4.79 6.98 20.90
C LYS A 315 3.54 6.58 20.12
N GLY A 316 3.07 5.35 20.30
CA GLY A 316 1.85 4.84 19.67
C GLY A 316 2.11 3.83 18.54
N SER A 317 1.02 3.34 17.97
CA SER A 317 1.03 2.29 16.95
C SER A 317 1.04 2.90 15.55
N ILE A 318 1.89 2.39 14.68
CA ILE A 318 2.11 2.96 13.35
C ILE A 318 1.56 2.01 12.28
N VAL A 319 0.73 2.57 11.40
CA VAL A 319 0.17 1.87 10.25
C VAL A 319 0.58 2.58 8.97
N TYR A 320 1.27 1.87 8.07
CA TYR A 320 1.60 2.36 6.73
C TYR A 320 0.68 1.72 5.70
N LEU A 321 0.04 2.55 4.88
CA LEU A 321 -0.85 2.13 3.80
C LEU A 321 -0.26 2.57 2.45
N ILE A 322 0.34 1.67 1.69
CA ILE A 322 1.14 2.03 0.51
C ILE A 322 0.57 1.42 -0.76
N ASP A 323 0.12 2.27 -1.68
CA ASP A 323 -0.47 1.82 -2.95
C ASP A 323 0.63 1.66 -4.01
N GLU A 324 0.86 0.45 -4.51
CA GLU A 324 1.88 0.12 -5.52
C GLU A 324 3.29 0.68 -5.20
N PRO A 325 3.95 0.28 -4.09
CA PRO A 325 5.26 0.79 -3.68
C PRO A 325 6.39 0.52 -4.70
N GLU A 326 6.20 -0.45 -5.59
CA GLU A 326 7.14 -0.83 -6.65
C GLU A 326 7.18 0.14 -7.84
N LEU A 327 6.23 1.06 -7.96
CA LEU A 327 6.14 1.89 -9.15
C LEU A 327 7.43 2.66 -9.39
N HIS A 328 7.91 2.59 -10.63
CA HIS A 328 9.15 3.22 -11.09
C HIS A 328 10.43 2.66 -10.42
N LEU A 329 10.35 1.53 -9.71
CA LEU A 329 11.52 0.80 -9.22
C LEU A 329 11.89 -0.35 -10.16
N HIS A 330 13.17 -0.42 -10.51
CA HIS A 330 13.74 -1.58 -11.20
C HIS A 330 13.62 -2.84 -10.32
N PRO A 331 13.41 -4.06 -10.88
CA PRO A 331 13.23 -5.29 -10.09
C PRO A 331 14.21 -5.49 -8.92
N LYS A 332 15.52 -5.32 -9.15
CA LYS A 332 16.55 -5.40 -8.08
C LYS A 332 16.32 -4.44 -6.89
N ALA A 333 15.68 -3.29 -7.12
CA ALA A 333 15.34 -2.35 -6.06
C ALA A 333 14.07 -2.76 -5.32
N GLN A 334 13.17 -3.51 -5.97
CA GLN A 334 11.97 -4.07 -5.34
C GLN A 334 12.34 -5.12 -4.28
N ASP A 335 13.39 -5.93 -4.50
CA ASP A 335 13.90 -6.87 -3.48
C ASP A 335 14.37 -6.13 -2.22
N LYS A 336 15.14 -5.04 -2.38
CA LYS A 336 15.60 -4.22 -1.26
C LYS A 336 14.45 -3.51 -0.54
N LEU A 337 13.45 -3.05 -1.30
CA LEU A 337 12.24 -2.47 -0.75
C LEU A 337 11.48 -3.51 0.07
N LEU A 338 11.32 -4.73 -0.44
CA LEU A 338 10.67 -5.82 0.28
C LEU A 338 11.40 -6.12 1.59
N ASP A 339 12.74 -6.21 1.56
CA ASP A 339 13.53 -6.44 2.76
C ASP A 339 13.32 -5.36 3.82
N LEU A 340 13.26 -4.09 3.40
CA LEU A 340 12.93 -2.97 4.29
C LEU A 340 11.53 -3.11 4.88
N LEU A 341 10.51 -3.40 4.06
CA LEU A 341 9.13 -3.54 4.51
C LEU A 341 8.97 -4.71 5.49
N LEU A 342 9.62 -5.85 5.21
CA LEU A 342 9.61 -7.02 6.09
C LEU A 342 10.26 -6.72 7.45
N GLU A 343 11.35 -5.95 7.46
CA GLU A 343 12.03 -5.56 8.70
C GLU A 343 11.20 -4.55 9.52
N GLU A 344 10.64 -3.53 8.88
CA GLU A 344 9.77 -2.54 9.53
C GLU A 344 8.46 -3.14 10.03
N SER A 345 8.00 -4.24 9.43
CA SER A 345 6.76 -4.90 9.82
C SER A 345 6.81 -5.67 11.14
N LYS A 346 7.99 -5.75 11.78
CA LYS A 346 8.16 -6.39 13.10
C LYS A 346 7.40 -5.65 14.20
N ASP A 347 7.38 -4.33 14.12
CA ASP A 347 6.77 -3.42 15.10
C ASP A 347 5.73 -2.46 14.49
N LYS A 348 5.59 -2.42 13.16
CA LYS A 348 4.63 -1.56 12.46
C LYS A 348 3.70 -2.38 11.59
N GLN A 349 2.43 -2.01 11.52
CA GLN A 349 1.51 -2.65 10.60
C GLN A 349 1.66 -2.00 9.23
N ILE A 350 1.90 -2.80 8.20
CA ILE A 350 2.11 -2.31 6.84
C ILE A 350 1.12 -3.01 5.93
N VAL A 351 0.31 -2.25 5.20
CA VAL A 351 -0.61 -2.76 4.18
C VAL A 351 -0.23 -2.16 2.85
N ILE A 352 0.16 -3.01 1.90
CA ILE A 352 0.54 -2.59 0.57
C ILE A 352 -0.37 -3.22 -0.47
N SER A 353 -0.74 -2.46 -1.51
CA SER A 353 -1.26 -3.04 -2.75
C SER A 353 -0.09 -3.22 -3.72
N THR A 354 -0.09 -4.29 -4.52
CA THR A 354 0.94 -4.49 -5.53
C THR A 354 0.42 -5.31 -6.70
N HIS A 355 1.00 -5.04 -7.86
CA HIS A 355 0.90 -5.84 -9.07
C HIS A 355 2.22 -6.53 -9.40
N SER A 356 3.25 -6.36 -8.58
CA SER A 356 4.57 -6.92 -8.80
C SER A 356 4.61 -8.39 -8.41
N PRO A 357 4.86 -9.30 -9.37
CA PRO A 357 5.12 -10.68 -9.01
C PRO A 357 6.50 -10.84 -8.34
N TYR A 358 7.42 -9.86 -8.45
CA TYR A 358 8.69 -9.86 -7.71
C TYR A 358 8.44 -9.73 -6.20
N LEU A 359 7.65 -8.73 -5.80
CA LEU A 359 7.31 -8.51 -4.38
C LEU A 359 6.56 -9.71 -3.82
N PHE A 360 5.60 -10.26 -4.58
CA PHE A 360 4.87 -11.44 -4.15
C PHE A 360 5.77 -12.65 -3.94
N LYS A 361 6.62 -12.96 -4.93
CA LYS A 361 7.53 -14.12 -4.88
C LYS A 361 8.47 -14.05 -3.69
N GLY A 362 9.01 -12.87 -3.39
CA GLY A 362 9.87 -12.68 -2.22
C GLY A 362 9.11 -12.84 -0.90
N ALA A 363 7.83 -12.43 -0.83
CA ALA A 363 7.07 -12.41 0.40
C ALA A 363 6.38 -13.73 0.75
N ILE A 364 6.10 -14.60 -0.22
CA ILE A 364 5.35 -15.85 0.01
C ILE A 364 6.05 -16.81 0.97
N SER A 365 7.38 -16.81 0.98
CA SER A 365 8.22 -17.61 1.88
C SER A 365 8.46 -16.96 3.24
N GLN A 366 7.88 -15.79 3.49
CA GLN A 366 8.03 -15.01 4.72
C GLN A 366 6.73 -15.05 5.54
N ASN A 367 6.75 -14.46 6.74
CA ASN A 367 5.56 -14.38 7.62
C ASN A 367 4.50 -13.36 7.18
N ALA A 368 4.69 -12.71 6.02
CA ALA A 368 3.76 -11.70 5.50
C ALA A 368 2.38 -12.30 5.21
N LYS A 369 1.31 -11.59 5.55
CA LYS A 369 -0.05 -11.94 5.14
C LYS A 369 -0.22 -11.59 3.66
N LEU A 370 -0.60 -12.57 2.84
CA LEU A 370 -0.81 -12.38 1.41
C LEU A 370 -2.29 -12.52 1.12
N LEU A 371 -2.93 -11.46 0.65
CA LEU A 371 -4.36 -11.43 0.36
C LEU A 371 -4.56 -11.35 -1.15
N LEU A 372 -5.14 -12.39 -1.73
CA LEU A 372 -5.45 -12.46 -3.14
C LEU A 372 -6.90 -12.05 -3.40
N PHE A 373 -7.07 -11.10 -4.32
CA PHE A 373 -8.31 -10.48 -4.74
C PHE A 373 -8.71 -10.98 -6.13
N THR A 374 -9.69 -11.86 -6.16
CA THR A 374 -10.28 -12.39 -7.40
C THR A 374 -11.75 -12.01 -7.50
N ARG A 375 -12.36 -12.31 -8.65
CA ARG A 375 -13.81 -12.24 -8.83
C ARG A 375 -14.37 -13.63 -9.13
N ASP A 376 -15.61 -13.88 -8.71
CA ASP A 376 -16.35 -15.06 -9.13
C ASP A 376 -17.11 -14.83 -10.45
N GLU A 377 -17.82 -15.86 -10.90
CA GLU A 377 -18.68 -15.83 -12.10
C GLU A 377 -19.80 -14.77 -12.03
N THR A 378 -20.18 -14.35 -10.82
CA THR A 378 -21.18 -13.29 -10.58
C THR A 378 -20.56 -11.91 -10.45
N ASN A 379 -19.25 -11.79 -10.72
CA ASN A 379 -18.45 -10.58 -10.59
C ASN A 379 -18.31 -10.08 -9.14
N LYS A 380 -18.59 -10.91 -8.13
CA LYS A 380 -18.40 -10.59 -6.72
C LYS A 380 -16.94 -10.77 -6.31
N ILE A 381 -16.44 -9.89 -5.45
CA ILE A 381 -15.06 -9.97 -4.94
C ILE A 381 -14.91 -11.18 -4.01
N ILE A 382 -13.85 -11.96 -4.22
CA ILE A 382 -13.39 -13.01 -3.31
C ILE A 382 -12.00 -12.61 -2.80
N ILE A 383 -11.84 -12.66 -1.48
CA ILE A 383 -10.57 -12.40 -0.80
C ILE A 383 -10.15 -13.68 -0.10
N SER A 384 -8.95 -14.16 -0.39
CA SER A 384 -8.41 -15.39 0.20
C SER A 384 -6.96 -15.20 0.58
N ASP A 385 -6.44 -16.01 1.51
CA ASP A 385 -4.99 -16.07 1.68
C ASP A 385 -4.42 -16.64 0.39
N ALA A 386 -3.45 -15.92 -0.19
CA ALA A 386 -2.84 -16.39 -1.42
C ALA A 386 -2.32 -17.81 -1.22
N ARG A 387 -1.72 -18.13 -0.06
CA ARG A 387 -1.09 -19.44 0.22
C ARG A 387 -2.05 -20.63 0.10
N ASP A 388 -3.35 -20.40 0.24
CA ASP A 388 -4.38 -21.44 0.12
C ASP A 388 -4.70 -21.81 -1.35
N LYS A 389 -4.15 -21.07 -2.33
CA LYS A 389 -4.36 -21.34 -3.77
C LYS A 389 -3.53 -22.51 -4.33
N GLY A 390 -2.81 -23.22 -3.47
CA GLY A 390 -2.13 -24.46 -3.84
C GLY A 390 -0.90 -24.24 -4.71
N TRP A 391 -0.08 -23.24 -4.34
CA TRP A 391 1.32 -23.10 -4.76
C TRP A 391 2.13 -24.35 -4.42
N GLY A 392 3.30 -24.48 -5.01
CA GLY A 392 4.14 -25.66 -4.77
C GLY A 392 3.92 -26.72 -5.84
N LEU A 393 3.54 -26.33 -7.06
CA LEU A 393 3.50 -27.26 -8.19
C LEU A 393 4.88 -27.87 -8.47
N PHE A 394 5.94 -27.14 -8.12
CA PHE A 394 7.32 -27.53 -8.27
C PHE A 394 8.00 -27.65 -6.89
N PRO A 395 8.96 -28.58 -6.75
CA PRO A 395 9.54 -28.89 -5.44
C PRO A 395 10.42 -27.76 -4.89
N ASN A 396 11.29 -27.16 -5.71
CA ASN A 396 12.37 -26.28 -5.23
C ASN A 396 12.27 -24.82 -5.68
N TRP A 397 11.45 -24.50 -6.68
CA TRP A 397 11.38 -23.16 -7.26
C TRP A 397 9.97 -22.56 -7.27
N SER A 398 9.00 -23.24 -6.63
CA SER A 398 7.67 -22.68 -6.42
C SER A 398 7.67 -21.57 -5.36
N PRO A 399 6.81 -20.54 -5.52
CA PRO A 399 6.01 -20.31 -6.73
C PRO A 399 6.89 -19.84 -7.90
N SER A 400 6.71 -20.46 -9.07
CA SER A 400 7.29 -19.98 -10.32
C SER A 400 6.59 -18.71 -10.78
N TRP A 401 7.21 -17.99 -11.72
CA TRP A 401 6.57 -16.81 -12.32
C TRP A 401 5.25 -17.16 -13.00
N GLY A 402 5.24 -18.32 -13.68
CA GLY A 402 4.06 -18.87 -14.30
C GLY A 402 2.94 -19.17 -13.30
N GLU A 403 3.27 -19.78 -12.15
CA GLU A 403 2.30 -20.02 -11.09
C GLU A 403 1.65 -18.71 -10.62
N ILE A 404 2.45 -17.68 -10.37
CA ILE A 404 1.97 -16.38 -9.88
C ILE A 404 1.05 -15.74 -10.91
N ASN A 405 1.49 -15.67 -12.16
CA ASN A 405 0.71 -15.04 -13.22
C ASN A 405 -0.63 -15.74 -13.46
N PHE A 406 -0.62 -17.08 -13.44
CA PHE A 406 -1.82 -17.86 -13.65
C PHE A 406 -2.80 -17.76 -12.48
N PHE A 407 -2.35 -18.02 -11.24
CA PHE A 407 -3.26 -18.08 -10.09
C PHE A 407 -3.67 -16.70 -9.55
N ALA A 408 -2.82 -15.67 -9.69
CA ALA A 408 -3.09 -14.35 -9.13
C ALA A 408 -3.71 -13.37 -10.13
N TYR A 409 -3.44 -13.53 -11.42
CA TYR A 409 -3.82 -12.57 -12.46
C TYR A 409 -4.56 -13.19 -13.65
N ASP A 410 -5.02 -14.44 -13.52
CA ASP A 410 -5.72 -15.19 -14.58
C ASP A 410 -5.00 -15.10 -15.95
N MET A 411 -3.66 -15.05 -15.92
CA MET A 411 -2.85 -14.80 -17.08
C MET A 411 -2.17 -16.10 -17.54
N PRO A 412 -2.74 -16.83 -18.52
CA PRO A 412 -2.10 -17.99 -19.09
C PRO A 412 -0.87 -17.56 -19.89
N THR A 413 0.26 -18.24 -19.66
CA THR A 413 1.52 -17.98 -20.38
C THR A 413 2.06 -19.27 -20.96
N VAL A 414 2.70 -19.16 -22.12
CA VAL A 414 3.32 -20.29 -22.79
C VAL A 414 4.52 -20.77 -22.00
N GLU A 415 5.24 -19.86 -21.35
CA GLU A 415 6.35 -20.15 -20.46
C GLU A 415 5.89 -21.03 -19.29
N PHE A 416 4.76 -20.70 -18.65
CA PHE A 416 4.22 -21.55 -17.58
C PHE A 416 3.77 -22.92 -18.10
N HIS A 417 3.12 -22.94 -19.26
CA HIS A 417 2.74 -24.19 -19.90
C HIS A 417 3.97 -25.08 -20.16
N ASP A 418 5.06 -24.50 -20.65
CA ASP A 418 6.30 -25.22 -20.92
C ASP A 418 7.01 -25.67 -19.63
N GLU A 419 6.98 -24.86 -18.57
CA GLU A 419 7.46 -25.27 -17.23
C GLU A 419 6.70 -26.50 -16.73
N LEU A 420 5.36 -26.51 -16.82
CA LEU A 420 4.53 -27.63 -16.39
C LEU A 420 4.74 -28.88 -17.26
N TYR A 421 4.81 -28.71 -18.58
CA TYR A 421 5.04 -29.82 -19.52
C TYR A 421 6.41 -30.45 -19.29
N GLY A 422 7.45 -29.63 -19.20
CA GLY A 422 8.82 -30.06 -18.95
C GLY A 422 8.95 -30.82 -17.62
N TYR A 423 8.35 -30.30 -16.55
CA TYR A 423 8.37 -30.96 -15.24
C TYR A 423 7.64 -32.32 -15.25
N LEU A 424 6.47 -32.41 -15.91
CA LEU A 424 5.78 -33.69 -16.07
C LEU A 424 6.59 -34.70 -16.90
N HIS A 425 7.30 -34.22 -17.92
CA HIS A 425 8.18 -35.06 -18.71
C HIS A 425 9.35 -35.58 -17.88
N GLU A 426 9.96 -34.72 -17.06
CA GLU A 426 11.00 -35.12 -16.11
C GLU A 426 10.50 -36.16 -15.10
N LEU A 427 9.30 -36.00 -14.53
CA LEU A 427 8.69 -36.99 -13.64
C LEU A 427 8.39 -38.33 -14.34
N PHE A 428 8.16 -38.32 -15.66
CA PHE A 428 7.99 -39.54 -16.43
C PHE A 428 9.34 -40.24 -16.69
N ILE A 429 10.39 -39.48 -16.95
CA ILE A 429 11.76 -39.98 -17.14
C ILE A 429 12.31 -40.52 -15.83
N SER A 430 12.05 -39.86 -14.69
CA SER A 430 12.56 -40.28 -13.37
C SER A 430 12.04 -41.64 -12.89
N LYS A 431 11.01 -42.18 -13.56
CA LYS A 431 10.48 -43.54 -13.33
C LYS A 431 11.22 -44.62 -14.13
N ALA A 432 12.32 -44.27 -14.80
CA ALA A 432 13.12 -45.22 -15.58
C ALA A 432 13.86 -46.24 -14.71
N SER A 433 14.01 -47.47 -15.19
CA SER A 433 14.78 -48.51 -14.50
C SER A 433 16.30 -48.41 -14.69
N ASP A 434 16.72 -47.87 -15.84
CA ASP A 434 18.12 -47.73 -16.24
C ASP A 434 18.28 -46.59 -17.26
N GLN A 435 19.52 -46.33 -17.69
CA GLN A 435 19.85 -45.25 -18.62
C GLN A 435 19.20 -45.41 -20.00
N ASN A 436 19.08 -46.65 -20.51
CA ASN A 436 18.47 -46.88 -21.82
C ASN A 436 16.96 -46.61 -21.78
N ASP A 437 16.29 -47.01 -20.69
CA ASP A 437 14.88 -46.68 -20.47
C ASP A 437 14.70 -45.16 -20.28
N ALA A 438 15.61 -44.48 -19.57
CA ALA A 438 15.58 -43.03 -19.41
C ALA A 438 15.71 -42.30 -20.75
N ASP A 439 16.69 -42.69 -21.59
CA ASP A 439 16.88 -42.13 -22.93
C ASP A 439 15.66 -42.36 -23.83
N ASN A 440 15.01 -43.52 -23.69
CA ASN A 440 13.80 -43.82 -24.45
C ASN A 440 12.61 -42.98 -23.98
N ARG A 441 12.39 -42.85 -22.67
CA ARG A 441 11.35 -41.99 -22.06
C ARG A 441 11.59 -40.51 -22.33
N GLY A 442 12.84 -40.11 -22.51
CA GLY A 442 13.24 -38.76 -22.89
C GLY A 442 12.75 -38.34 -24.29
N LYS A 443 12.37 -39.28 -25.15
CA LYS A 443 11.79 -38.97 -26.45
C LYS A 443 10.38 -38.42 -26.27
N GLN A 444 10.13 -37.24 -26.82
CA GLN A 444 8.81 -36.60 -26.77
C GLN A 444 7.69 -37.52 -27.29
N THR A 445 7.94 -38.26 -28.37
CA THR A 445 6.96 -39.20 -28.94
C THR A 445 6.59 -40.33 -27.98
N VAL A 446 7.54 -40.76 -27.14
CA VAL A 446 7.31 -41.78 -26.10
C VAL A 446 6.52 -41.16 -24.94
N PHE A 447 6.87 -39.96 -24.50
CA PHE A 447 6.10 -39.25 -23.47
C PHE A 447 4.66 -38.97 -23.88
N GLU A 448 4.44 -38.50 -25.11
CA GLU A 448 3.11 -38.28 -25.66
C GLU A 448 2.29 -39.57 -25.69
N LYS A 449 2.80 -40.64 -26.33
CA LYS A 449 2.05 -41.88 -26.53
C LYS A 449 1.86 -42.70 -25.26
N ASN A 450 2.89 -42.80 -24.43
CA ASN A 450 2.90 -43.73 -23.30
C ASN A 450 2.48 -43.08 -21.97
N TYR A 451 2.38 -41.75 -21.90
CA TYR A 451 1.94 -41.04 -20.71
C TYR A 451 0.76 -40.13 -20.98
N LEU A 452 0.92 -39.09 -21.82
CA LEU A 452 -0.13 -38.08 -22.00
C LEU A 452 -1.40 -38.65 -22.62
N GLN A 453 -1.30 -39.46 -23.68
CA GLN A 453 -2.48 -40.06 -24.34
C GLN A 453 -3.23 -41.07 -23.47
N THR A 454 -2.58 -41.62 -22.44
CA THR A 454 -3.24 -42.51 -21.47
C THR A 454 -4.14 -41.75 -20.50
N LYS A 455 -3.94 -40.44 -20.36
CA LYS A 455 -4.63 -39.58 -19.38
C LYS A 455 -5.44 -38.45 -20.01
N ILE A 456 -5.10 -38.03 -21.23
CA ILE A 456 -5.72 -36.91 -21.97
C ILE A 456 -6.02 -37.37 -23.40
N SER A 457 -7.23 -37.11 -23.89
CA SER A 457 -7.63 -37.44 -25.26
C SER A 457 -6.82 -36.65 -26.30
N ALA A 458 -6.27 -37.35 -27.29
CA ALA A 458 -5.53 -36.76 -28.42
C ALA A 458 -6.48 -36.27 -29.53
N THR A 459 -7.07 -35.09 -29.35
CA THR A 459 -8.05 -34.51 -30.28
C THR A 459 -7.44 -33.55 -31.31
N LYS A 460 -6.20 -33.10 -31.11
CA LYS A 460 -5.52 -32.19 -32.03
C LYS A 460 -4.71 -32.97 -33.07
N LYS A 461 -4.42 -32.33 -34.20
CA LYS A 461 -3.60 -32.87 -35.29
C LYS A 461 -2.30 -32.11 -35.39
N TRP A 462 -1.20 -32.83 -35.56
CA TRP A 462 0.12 -32.25 -35.75
C TRP A 462 0.83 -32.92 -36.91
N THR A 463 1.33 -32.11 -37.85
CA THR A 463 2.11 -32.58 -38.99
C THR A 463 3.54 -32.07 -38.85
N PRO A 464 4.51 -32.92 -38.46
CA PRO A 464 5.89 -32.50 -38.30
C PRO A 464 6.57 -32.26 -39.65
N GLU A 465 7.53 -31.33 -39.69
CA GLU A 465 8.38 -31.08 -40.84
C GLU A 465 9.84 -31.43 -40.50
N PHE A 466 10.53 -32.10 -41.42
CA PHE A 466 11.98 -32.30 -41.32
C PHE A 466 12.64 -31.80 -42.60
N GLY A 467 13.55 -30.83 -42.47
CA GLY A 467 14.20 -30.20 -43.61
C GLY A 467 13.21 -29.50 -44.56
N GLY A 468 12.09 -28.98 -44.04
CA GLY A 468 11.04 -28.33 -44.83
C GLY A 468 10.09 -29.28 -45.57
N ILE A 469 10.19 -30.59 -45.31
CA ILE A 469 9.30 -31.60 -45.91
C ILE A 469 8.32 -32.10 -44.84
N ALA A 470 7.03 -31.91 -45.11
CA ALA A 470 5.94 -32.42 -44.28
C ALA A 470 5.97 -33.95 -44.18
N LYS A 471 5.73 -34.47 -42.97
CA LYS A 471 5.60 -35.90 -42.68
C LYS A 471 4.13 -36.28 -42.51
N ASN A 472 3.89 -37.51 -42.04
CA ASN A 472 2.55 -38.00 -41.76
C ASN A 472 1.94 -37.23 -40.58
N GLU A 473 0.67 -36.89 -40.72
CA GLU A 473 -0.12 -36.28 -39.65
C GLU A 473 -0.27 -37.27 -38.48
N GLU A 474 -0.04 -36.80 -37.26
CA GLU A 474 -0.21 -37.57 -36.02
C GLU A 474 -1.27 -36.93 -35.12
N ASN A 475 -1.97 -37.76 -34.35
CA ASN A 475 -2.85 -37.28 -33.29
C ASN A 475 -2.00 -36.83 -32.09
N ALA A 476 -2.30 -35.65 -31.56
CA ALA A 476 -1.64 -35.07 -30.42
C ALA A 476 -2.63 -34.65 -29.34
N THR A 477 -2.24 -34.81 -28.08
CA THR A 477 -2.91 -34.14 -26.96
C THR A 477 -2.79 -32.62 -27.08
N LEU A 478 -3.73 -31.89 -26.48
CA LEU A 478 -3.71 -30.42 -26.47
C LEU A 478 -2.39 -29.84 -25.93
N PRO A 479 -1.81 -30.35 -24.81
CA PRO A 479 -0.51 -29.87 -24.34
C PRO A 479 0.63 -30.08 -25.34
N THR A 480 0.71 -31.27 -25.94
CA THR A 480 1.74 -31.56 -26.95
C THR A 480 1.59 -30.71 -28.20
N PHE A 481 0.35 -30.43 -28.62
CA PHE A 481 0.07 -29.52 -29.73
C PHE A 481 0.58 -28.10 -29.44
N ILE A 482 0.25 -27.55 -28.26
CA ILE A 482 0.69 -26.20 -27.85
C ILE A 482 2.22 -26.13 -27.78
N ARG A 483 2.86 -27.08 -27.08
CA ARG A 483 4.33 -27.15 -26.98
C ARG A 483 4.98 -27.20 -28.36
N ASN A 484 4.48 -28.07 -29.26
CA ASN A 484 5.04 -28.20 -30.59
C ASN A 484 4.89 -26.93 -31.41
N LYS A 485 3.74 -26.26 -31.31
CA LYS A 485 3.49 -25.00 -32.00
C LYS A 485 4.42 -23.89 -31.51
N THR A 486 4.73 -23.85 -30.22
CA THR A 486 5.68 -22.89 -29.62
C THR A 486 7.13 -23.19 -30.00
N HIS A 487 7.55 -24.45 -29.94
CA HIS A 487 8.95 -24.86 -30.10
C HIS A 487 9.38 -25.01 -31.56
N HIS A 488 8.42 -25.16 -32.48
CA HIS A 488 8.68 -25.31 -33.92
C HIS A 488 8.01 -24.20 -34.75
N PRO A 489 8.34 -22.91 -34.53
CA PRO A 489 7.77 -21.80 -35.29
C PRO A 489 8.13 -21.85 -36.79
N GLU A 490 9.19 -22.57 -37.15
CA GLU A 490 9.65 -22.80 -38.53
C GLU A 490 8.72 -23.70 -39.34
N ASN A 491 7.85 -24.50 -38.70
CA ASN A 491 6.98 -25.46 -39.37
C ASN A 491 5.94 -24.75 -40.24
N LYS A 492 6.14 -24.78 -41.56
CA LYS A 492 5.30 -24.07 -42.55
C LYS A 492 3.92 -24.70 -42.69
N THR A 493 3.84 -26.02 -42.64
CA THR A 493 2.60 -26.81 -42.75
C THR A 493 1.60 -26.45 -41.66
N MET A 494 2.09 -26.15 -40.45
CA MET A 494 1.23 -25.81 -39.31
C MET A 494 1.06 -24.30 -39.09
N GLN A 495 1.53 -23.43 -39.99
CA GLN A 495 1.51 -21.97 -39.78
C GLN A 495 0.10 -21.39 -39.57
N THR A 496 -0.87 -21.84 -40.37
CA THR A 496 -2.25 -21.33 -40.34
C THR A 496 -3.06 -21.81 -39.15
N VAL A 497 -2.56 -22.81 -38.41
CA VAL A 497 -3.21 -23.35 -37.22
C VAL A 497 -2.65 -22.64 -35.98
N SER A 498 -3.54 -22.04 -35.20
CA SER A 498 -3.25 -21.41 -33.91
C SER A 498 -4.01 -22.09 -32.77
N PHE A 499 -3.65 -21.76 -31.53
CA PHE A 499 -4.43 -22.07 -30.34
C PHE A 499 -4.93 -20.76 -29.74
N SER A 500 -6.07 -20.81 -29.05
CA SER A 500 -6.65 -19.67 -28.31
C SER A 500 -6.13 -19.61 -26.88
N ASP A 501 -6.33 -18.49 -26.19
CA ASP A 501 -6.05 -18.40 -24.75
C ASP A 501 -6.88 -19.41 -23.94
N GLY A 502 -8.12 -19.69 -24.38
CA GLY A 502 -8.95 -20.74 -23.80
C GLY A 502 -8.37 -22.16 -23.97
N ASP A 503 -7.75 -22.45 -25.12
CA ASP A 503 -6.99 -23.70 -25.33
C ASP A 503 -5.78 -23.76 -24.36
N LEU A 504 -5.08 -22.64 -24.17
CA LEU A 504 -3.90 -22.55 -23.29
C LEU A 504 -4.29 -22.77 -21.82
N ILE A 505 -5.34 -22.09 -21.34
CA ILE A 505 -5.89 -22.28 -19.98
C ILE A 505 -6.27 -23.74 -19.77
N ASN A 506 -7.06 -24.32 -20.69
CA ASN A 506 -7.49 -25.71 -20.60
C ASN A 506 -6.31 -26.69 -20.55
N SER A 507 -5.24 -26.41 -21.31
CA SER A 507 -4.02 -27.19 -21.30
C SER A 507 -3.28 -27.09 -19.96
N ILE A 508 -3.07 -25.87 -19.46
CA ILE A 508 -2.43 -25.60 -18.17
C ILE A 508 -3.19 -26.30 -17.04
N GLU A 509 -4.51 -26.17 -16.96
CA GLU A 509 -5.34 -26.83 -15.95
C GLU A 509 -5.20 -28.36 -15.98
N LYS A 510 -5.17 -28.96 -17.18
CA LYS A 510 -4.93 -30.40 -17.35
C LYS A 510 -3.55 -30.80 -16.83
N LEU A 511 -2.50 -30.05 -17.18
CA LEU A 511 -1.14 -30.33 -16.70
C LEU A 511 -1.03 -30.18 -15.19
N ILE A 512 -1.62 -29.13 -14.60
CA ILE A 512 -1.68 -28.94 -13.14
C ILE A 512 -2.36 -30.14 -12.47
N LYS A 513 -3.49 -30.61 -13.02
CA LYS A 513 -4.21 -31.76 -12.48
C LYS A 513 -3.38 -33.04 -12.49
N LEU A 514 -2.57 -33.24 -13.54
CA LEU A 514 -1.64 -34.36 -13.65
C LEU A 514 -0.47 -34.23 -12.67
N ILE A 515 0.05 -33.02 -12.42
CA ILE A 515 1.13 -32.81 -11.45
C ILE A 515 0.65 -33.11 -10.03
N LYS A 516 -0.57 -32.66 -9.69
CA LYS A 516 -1.18 -32.92 -8.38
C LYS A 516 -1.57 -34.40 -8.18
N ASN A 517 -1.76 -35.15 -9.28
CA ASN A 517 -2.11 -36.58 -9.27
C ASN A 517 -1.30 -37.36 -10.34
N PRO A 518 0.01 -37.60 -10.09
CA PRO A 518 0.98 -38.06 -11.09
C PRO A 518 0.87 -39.52 -11.53
#